data_AF-A0A7I5EE23-F1
#
_entry.id   AF-A0A7I5EE23-F1
#
_cell.length_a   1.000
_cell.length_b   1.000
_cell.length_c   1.000
_cell.angle_alpha   90.00
_cell.angle_beta   90.00
_cell.angle_gamma   90.00
#
_symmetry.space_group_name_H-M   'P 1'
#
loop_
_entity.id
_entity.type
_entity.pdbx_description
1 polymer ?
#
loop_
_entity_poly.entity_id
_entity_poly.type
_entity_poly.pdbx_seq_one_letter_code
_entity_poly.pdbx_strand_id
1 'polypeptide(L)'
;MLIMICVLSITLLLKTSSDPVYVDDLAELVDDKTDIWDLEELENNNNVARWLKFRILWRILLRQSPDVKFKYRMKITERKRFHDEFIEERINRARDPRVKEFWNEVQKLDTDLTISESDAFEREFQMLSQLAPDQRKLIGRLCR
;
A
#
# COMPACT_ATOMS: atom_id res chain seq x y z
N MET A 1 30.63 12.59 -9.27
CA MET A 1 29.45 13.38 -8.85
C MET A 1 28.15 12.96 -9.53
N LEU A 2 28.16 12.45 -10.78
CA LEU A 2 26.95 11.96 -11.47
C LEU A 2 26.25 10.77 -10.78
N ILE A 3 27.00 9.83 -10.20
CA ILE A 3 26.42 8.63 -9.54
C ILE A 3 25.64 9.00 -8.27
N MET A 4 26.14 9.98 -7.50
CA MET A 4 25.49 10.51 -6.29
C MET A 4 24.15 11.19 -6.60
N ILE A 5 24.04 11.87 -7.75
CA ILE A 5 22.80 12.53 -8.19
C ILE A 5 21.76 11.48 -8.61
N CYS A 6 22.17 10.40 -9.28
CA CYS A 6 21.24 9.31 -9.62
C CYS A 6 20.67 8.60 -8.38
N VAL A 7 21.49 8.40 -7.33
CA VAL A 7 21.04 7.75 -6.08
C VAL A 7 20.09 8.67 -5.28
N LEU A 8 20.34 9.97 -5.24
CA LEU A 8 19.43 10.95 -4.61
C LEU A 8 18.10 11.13 -5.37
N SER A 9 18.09 10.88 -6.68
CA SER A 9 16.87 10.95 -7.49
C SER A 9 15.93 9.76 -7.23
N ILE A 10 16.48 8.61 -6.84
CA ILE A 10 15.70 7.41 -6.53
C ILE A 10 15.05 7.53 -5.15
N THR A 11 15.70 8.18 -4.19
CA THR A 11 15.15 8.35 -2.83
C THR A 11 14.00 9.36 -2.78
N LEU A 12 13.93 10.33 -3.70
CA LEU A 12 12.86 11.35 -3.73
C LEU A 12 11.54 10.87 -4.35
N LEU A 13 11.54 9.73 -5.04
CA LEU A 13 10.32 9.12 -5.59
C LEU A 13 9.60 8.17 -4.62
N LEU A 14 10.18 7.94 -3.45
CA LEU A 14 9.52 7.29 -2.33
C LEU A 14 8.69 8.32 -1.55
N LYS A 15 7.80 9.06 -2.23
CA LYS A 15 6.53 9.35 -1.60
C LYS A 15 5.91 7.98 -1.37
N THR A 16 5.90 7.55 -0.11
CA THR A 16 5.22 6.35 0.33
C THR A 16 3.74 6.57 0.06
N SER A 17 3.33 6.28 -1.17
CA SER A 17 1.94 6.14 -1.57
C SER A 17 1.37 4.88 -0.92
N SER A 18 0.07 4.85 -0.72
CA SER A 18 -0.64 3.76 -0.06
C SER A 18 -0.39 2.36 -0.61
N ASP A 19 -0.74 1.38 0.23
CA ASP A 19 -0.53 -0.07 0.10
C ASP A 19 0.83 -0.45 -0.50
N PRO A 20 1.84 -0.74 0.33
CA PRO A 20 3.20 -0.79 -0.16
C PRO A 20 3.50 -2.02 -1.03
N VAL A 21 2.61 -3.01 -1.04
CA VAL A 21 2.92 -4.33 -1.62
C VAL A 21 1.77 -4.82 -2.51
N TYR A 22 1.73 -4.30 -3.73
CA TYR A 22 0.83 -4.69 -4.83
C TYR A 22 1.17 -6.09 -5.40
N VAL A 23 0.99 -7.14 -4.60
CA VAL A 23 1.36 -8.51 -4.98
C VAL A 23 0.47 -9.06 -6.08
N ASP A 24 -0.85 -8.87 -5.92
CA ASP A 24 -1.90 -9.25 -6.85
C ASP A 24 -1.68 -8.65 -8.25
N ASP A 25 -1.30 -7.38 -8.32
CA ASP A 25 -1.02 -6.66 -9.56
C ASP A 25 0.13 -7.31 -10.35
N LEU A 26 1.14 -7.89 -9.67
CA LEU A 26 2.21 -8.63 -10.34
C LEU A 26 1.76 -10.06 -10.68
N ALA A 27 1.01 -10.73 -9.82
CA ALA A 27 0.53 -12.10 -10.04
C ALA A 27 -0.29 -12.21 -11.33
N GLU A 28 -1.10 -11.20 -11.64
CA GLU A 28 -1.87 -11.13 -12.89
C GLU A 28 -1.02 -10.95 -14.17
N LEU A 29 0.26 -10.59 -14.04
CA LEU A 29 1.13 -10.27 -15.17
C LEU A 29 2.22 -11.32 -15.44
N VAL A 30 2.40 -12.26 -14.52
CA VAL A 30 3.45 -13.28 -14.60
C VAL A 30 2.86 -14.57 -15.16
N ASP A 31 3.58 -15.20 -16.10
CA ASP A 31 3.17 -16.46 -16.72
C ASP A 31 3.86 -17.69 -16.09
N ASP A 32 4.98 -17.48 -15.37
CA ASP A 32 5.70 -18.57 -14.72
C ASP A 32 4.94 -19.07 -13.49
N LYS A 33 4.62 -20.37 -13.49
CA LYS A 33 3.84 -20.98 -12.41
C LYS A 33 4.53 -20.87 -11.05
N THR A 34 5.85 -21.01 -10.98
CA THR A 34 6.58 -20.95 -9.71
C THR A 34 6.46 -19.55 -9.12
N ASP A 35 6.65 -18.53 -9.94
CA ASP A 35 6.51 -17.15 -9.52
C ASP A 35 5.07 -16.80 -9.12
N ILE A 36 4.05 -17.35 -9.79
CA ILE A 36 2.64 -17.19 -9.38
C ILE A 36 2.42 -17.79 -7.99
N TRP A 37 2.87 -19.02 -7.75
CA TRP A 37 2.75 -19.67 -6.43
C TRP A 37 3.45 -18.87 -5.33
N ASP A 38 4.66 -18.38 -5.59
CA ASP A 38 5.40 -17.54 -4.64
C ASP A 38 4.64 -16.23 -4.35
N LEU A 39 4.00 -15.62 -5.36
CA LEU A 39 3.20 -14.41 -5.19
C LEU A 39 1.91 -14.68 -4.41
N GLU A 40 1.19 -15.78 -4.68
CA GLU A 40 0.00 -16.16 -3.92
C GLU A 40 0.32 -16.43 -2.44
N GLU A 41 1.42 -17.12 -2.14
CA GLU A 41 1.86 -17.33 -0.76
C GLU A 41 2.18 -16.00 -0.08
N LEU A 42 2.83 -15.08 -0.81
CA LEU A 42 3.20 -13.77 -0.32
C LEU A 42 1.98 -12.88 -0.03
N GLU A 43 0.98 -12.92 -0.91
CA GLU A 43 -0.30 -12.20 -0.76
C GLU A 43 -1.00 -12.68 0.51
N ASN A 44 -1.18 -13.99 0.66
CA ASN A 44 -1.92 -14.60 1.75
C ASN A 44 -1.24 -14.50 3.13
N ASN A 45 0.07 -14.23 3.19
CA ASN A 45 0.80 -14.13 4.44
C ASN A 45 0.65 -12.77 5.13
N ASN A 46 -0.47 -12.54 5.81
CA ASN A 46 -0.80 -11.25 6.42
C ASN A 46 -0.02 -10.90 7.70
N ASN A 47 0.81 -11.82 8.22
CA ASN A 47 1.52 -11.66 9.50
C ASN A 47 3.00 -11.27 9.33
N VAL A 48 3.45 -11.11 8.09
CA VAL A 48 4.81 -10.67 7.78
C VAL A 48 4.82 -9.17 7.55
N ALA A 49 5.86 -8.50 8.06
CA ALA A 49 6.07 -7.08 7.81
C ALA A 49 6.16 -6.77 6.32
N ARG A 50 5.49 -5.70 5.89
CA ARG A 50 5.36 -5.31 4.47
C ARG A 50 6.70 -5.11 3.78
N TRP A 51 7.72 -4.59 4.46
CA TRP A 51 9.06 -4.45 3.86
C TRP A 51 9.64 -5.79 3.41
N LEU A 52 9.35 -6.88 4.13
CA LEU A 52 9.82 -8.21 3.78
C LEU A 52 9.05 -8.73 2.57
N LYS A 53 7.73 -8.51 2.53
CA LYS A 53 6.92 -8.81 1.35
C LYS A 53 7.43 -8.05 0.13
N PHE A 54 7.65 -6.74 0.25
CA PHE A 54 8.22 -5.90 -0.79
C PHE A 54 9.56 -6.44 -1.32
N ARG A 55 10.44 -6.91 -0.43
CA ARG A 55 11.73 -7.49 -0.82
C ARG A 55 11.58 -8.75 -1.68
N ILE A 56 10.61 -9.62 -1.35
CA ILE A 56 10.34 -10.85 -2.09
C ILE A 56 9.72 -10.51 -3.46
N LEU A 57 8.67 -9.67 -3.45
CA LEU A 57 8.02 -9.14 -4.65
C LEU A 57 9.05 -8.52 -5.61
N TRP A 58 9.97 -7.71 -5.11
CA TRP A 58 11.01 -7.08 -5.92
C TRP A 58 11.94 -8.09 -6.58
N ARG A 59 12.29 -9.19 -5.89
CA ARG A 59 13.12 -10.26 -6.46
C ARG A 59 12.41 -10.99 -7.59
N ILE A 60 11.10 -11.22 -7.45
CA ILE A 60 10.27 -11.82 -8.51
C ILE A 60 10.21 -10.86 -9.69
N LEU A 61 9.87 -9.59 -9.44
CA LEU A 61 9.80 -8.55 -10.47
C LEU A 61 11.11 -8.40 -11.25
N LEU A 62 12.27 -8.47 -10.59
CA LEU A 62 13.57 -8.36 -11.24
C LEU A 62 13.84 -9.44 -12.30
N ARG A 63 13.27 -10.64 -12.12
CA ARG A 63 13.38 -11.76 -13.07
C ARG A 63 12.47 -11.62 -14.29
N GLN A 64 11.45 -10.76 -14.20
CA GLN A 64 10.47 -10.58 -15.27
C GLN A 64 11.02 -9.79 -16.46
N SER A 65 10.33 -9.95 -17.60
CA SER A 65 10.61 -9.23 -18.83
C SER A 65 10.42 -7.71 -18.65
N PRO A 66 11.05 -6.87 -19.51
CA PRO A 66 10.83 -5.43 -19.50
C PRO A 66 9.36 -5.02 -19.67
N ASP A 67 8.58 -5.77 -20.44
CA ASP A 67 7.15 -5.52 -20.68
C ASP A 67 6.33 -5.72 -19.40
N VAL A 68 6.53 -6.82 -18.68
CA VAL A 68 5.87 -7.09 -17.38
C VAL A 68 6.22 -6.01 -16.36
N LYS A 69 7.50 -5.62 -16.28
CA LYS A 69 7.95 -4.53 -15.40
C LYS A 69 7.27 -3.19 -15.72
N PHE A 70 7.08 -2.90 -17.01
CA PHE A 70 6.40 -1.69 -17.45
C PHE A 70 4.91 -1.72 -17.09
N LYS A 71 4.20 -2.81 -17.41
CA LYS A 71 2.78 -2.99 -17.07
C LYS A 71 2.53 -2.91 -15.57
N TYR A 72 3.37 -3.58 -14.78
CA TYR A 72 3.30 -3.54 -13.33
C TYR A 72 3.44 -2.11 -12.80
N ARG A 73 4.43 -1.35 -13.30
CA ARG A 73 4.61 0.06 -12.92
C ARG A 73 3.37 0.90 -13.22
N MET A 74 2.74 0.70 -14.38
CA MET A 74 1.55 1.45 -14.75
C MET A 74 0.37 1.15 -13.82
N LYS A 75 0.12 -0.13 -13.52
CA LYS A 75 -0.93 -0.56 -12.57
C LYS A 75 -0.73 0.04 -11.19
N ILE A 76 0.47 -0.09 -10.60
CA ILE A 76 0.72 0.46 -9.28
C ILE A 76 0.59 1.98 -9.26
N THR A 77 1.02 2.69 -10.30
CA THR A 77 0.88 4.16 -10.35
C THR A 77 -0.58 4.58 -10.36
N GLU A 78 -1.42 3.87 -11.10
CA GLU A 78 -2.86 4.15 -11.16
C GLU A 78 -3.55 3.86 -9.82
N ARG A 79 -3.30 2.67 -9.24
CA ARG A 79 -3.91 2.25 -7.97
C ARG A 79 -3.49 3.17 -6.81
N LYS A 80 -2.19 3.53 -6.76
CA LYS A 80 -1.66 4.54 -5.82
C LYS A 80 -2.41 5.85 -5.92
N ARG A 81 -2.56 6.38 -7.13
CA ARG A 81 -3.26 7.64 -7.34
C ARG A 81 -4.70 7.57 -6.83
N PHE A 82 -5.43 6.52 -7.19
CA PHE A 82 -6.82 6.37 -6.75
C PHE A 82 -6.95 6.26 -5.22
N HIS A 83 -6.05 5.52 -4.58
CA HIS A 83 -6.07 5.41 -3.12
C HIS A 83 -5.69 6.73 -2.43
N ASP A 84 -4.62 7.38 -2.89
CA ASP A 84 -4.16 8.66 -2.32
C ASP A 84 -5.26 9.73 -2.48
N GLU A 85 -5.89 9.83 -3.66
CA GLU A 85 -7.03 10.72 -3.90
C GLU A 85 -8.22 10.40 -3.00
N PHE A 86 -8.54 9.11 -2.78
CA PHE A 86 -9.61 8.69 -1.88
C PHE A 86 -9.33 9.13 -0.44
N ILE A 87 -8.14 8.88 0.09
CA ILE A 87 -7.76 9.25 1.46
C ILE A 87 -7.74 10.78 1.62
N GLU A 88 -7.14 11.50 0.68
CA GLU A 88 -7.10 12.97 0.71
C GLU A 88 -8.50 13.58 0.66
N GLU A 89 -9.39 13.06 -0.18
CA GLU A 89 -10.79 13.50 -0.25
C GLU A 89 -11.49 13.32 1.10
N ARG A 90 -11.30 12.18 1.77
CA ARG A 90 -11.88 11.90 3.08
C ARG A 90 -11.37 12.86 4.16
N ILE A 91 -10.07 13.11 4.20
CA ILE A 91 -9.45 14.07 5.12
C ILE A 91 -9.99 15.49 4.89
N ASN A 92 -10.14 15.89 3.62
CA ASN A 92 -10.56 17.24 3.26
C ASN A 92 -12.06 17.49 3.53
N ARG A 93 -12.90 16.47 3.38
CA ARG A 93 -14.35 16.56 3.65
C ARG A 93 -14.70 16.41 5.14
N ALA A 94 -13.83 15.81 5.93
CA ALA A 94 -14.05 15.59 7.36
C ALA A 94 -14.14 16.91 8.14
N ARG A 95 -15.35 17.25 8.60
CA ARG A 95 -15.59 18.41 9.48
C ARG A 95 -15.37 18.08 10.96
N ASP A 96 -15.64 16.84 11.35
CA ASP A 96 -15.39 16.36 12.72
C ASP A 96 -13.87 16.11 12.89
N PRO A 97 -13.22 16.73 13.90
CA PRO A 97 -11.78 16.57 14.13
C PRO A 97 -11.35 15.12 14.37
N ARG A 98 -12.17 14.30 15.05
CA ARG A 98 -11.86 12.88 15.31
C ARG A 98 -11.93 12.04 14.05
N VAL A 99 -12.88 12.34 13.18
CA VAL A 99 -12.97 11.69 11.85
C VAL A 99 -11.79 12.08 10.98
N LYS A 100 -11.36 13.35 11.03
CA LYS A 100 -10.17 13.80 10.31
C LYS A 100 -8.90 13.14 10.86
N GLU A 101 -8.76 13.05 12.17
CA GLU A 101 -7.65 12.34 12.85
C GLU A 101 -7.60 10.87 12.42
N PHE A 102 -8.74 10.17 12.44
CA PHE A 102 -8.86 8.79 11.97
C PHE A 102 -8.27 8.59 10.56
N TRP A 103 -8.67 9.41 9.58
CA TRP A 103 -8.17 9.28 8.20
C TRP A 103 -6.68 9.61 8.05
N ASN A 104 -6.16 10.55 8.84
CA ASN A 104 -4.71 10.81 8.87
C ASN A 104 -3.94 9.60 9.43
N GLU A 105 -4.46 8.93 10.45
CA GLU A 105 -3.83 7.73 11.00
C GLU A 105 -3.92 6.53 10.04
N VAL A 106 -5.05 6.35 9.34
CA VAL A 106 -5.16 5.36 8.25
C VAL A 106 -4.09 5.61 7.19
N GLN A 107 -3.91 6.85 6.74
CA GLN A 107 -2.86 7.19 5.79
C GLN A 107 -1.46 6.79 6.28
N LYS A 108 -1.15 7.03 7.57
CA LYS A 108 0.13 6.61 8.15
C LYS A 108 0.28 5.10 8.16
N LEU A 109 -0.76 4.37 8.59
CA LEU A 109 -0.76 2.91 8.60
C LEU A 109 -0.56 2.34 7.21
N ASP A 110 -1.22 2.87 6.19
CA ASP A 110 -1.10 2.41 4.80
C ASP A 110 0.32 2.57 4.25
N THR A 111 1.09 3.52 4.78
CA THR A 111 2.47 3.79 4.35
C THR A 111 3.54 3.13 5.21
N ASP A 112 3.14 2.52 6.34
CA ASP A 112 4.07 1.90 7.28
C ASP A 112 4.49 0.51 6.78
N LEU A 113 5.72 0.46 6.27
CA LEU A 113 6.36 -0.76 5.80
C LEU A 113 6.79 -1.72 6.92
N THR A 114 6.86 -1.24 8.17
CA THR A 114 7.44 -1.99 9.29
C THR A 114 6.45 -2.95 9.94
N ILE A 115 5.15 -2.73 9.71
CA ILE A 115 4.06 -3.55 10.23
C ILE A 115 3.55 -4.54 9.19
N SER A 116 2.83 -5.56 9.66
CA SER A 116 2.12 -6.51 8.79
C SER A 116 0.73 -5.99 8.42
N GLU A 117 0.07 -6.65 7.45
CA GLU A 117 -1.33 -6.31 7.11
C GLU A 117 -2.29 -6.58 8.27
N SER A 118 -2.06 -7.68 9.00
CA SER A 118 -2.82 -8.02 10.20
C SER A 118 -2.67 -6.93 11.28
N ASP A 119 -1.46 -6.43 11.50
CA ASP A 119 -1.21 -5.37 12.49
C ASP A 119 -1.89 -4.05 12.09
N ALA A 120 -1.82 -3.68 10.80
CA ALA A 120 -2.47 -2.49 10.29
C ALA A 120 -3.99 -2.58 10.43
N PHE A 121 -4.58 -3.74 10.10
CA PHE A 121 -6.00 -4.02 10.29
C PHE A 121 -6.43 -3.93 11.76
N GLU A 122 -5.68 -4.55 12.66
CA GLU A 122 -5.98 -4.50 14.09
C GLU A 122 -5.94 -3.06 14.62
N ARG A 123 -4.92 -2.28 14.25
CA ARG A 123 -4.81 -0.87 14.64
C ARG A 123 -5.97 -0.04 14.09
N GLU A 124 -6.33 -0.22 12.83
CA GLU A 124 -7.48 0.44 12.21
C GLU A 124 -8.78 0.10 12.94
N PHE A 125 -9.00 -1.17 13.26
CA PHE A 125 -10.15 -1.62 14.02
C PHE A 125 -10.20 -0.99 15.42
N GLN A 126 -9.06 -0.95 16.12
CA GLN A 126 -8.96 -0.29 17.42
C GLN A 126 -9.32 1.20 17.33
N MET A 127 -8.83 1.92 16.32
CA MET A 127 -9.18 3.33 16.12
C MET A 127 -10.68 3.51 15.83
N LEU A 128 -11.27 2.66 14.98
CA LEU A 128 -12.72 2.67 14.72
C LEU A 128 -13.54 2.44 15.97
N SER A 129 -13.10 1.54 16.86
CA SER A 129 -13.81 1.20 18.09
C SER A 129 -13.92 2.37 19.07
N GLN A 130 -12.93 3.29 19.04
CA GLN A 130 -12.87 4.47 19.90
C GLN A 130 -13.78 5.61 19.43
N LEU A 131 -14.25 5.57 18.18
CA LEU A 131 -15.18 6.57 17.64
C LEU A 131 -16.60 6.38 18.16
N ALA A 132 -17.33 7.48 18.34
CA ALA A 132 -18.77 7.44 18.63
C ALA A 132 -19.56 6.86 17.44
N PRO A 133 -20.75 6.26 17.66
CA PRO A 133 -21.54 5.66 16.59
C PRO A 133 -21.80 6.59 15.41
N ASP A 134 -22.08 7.86 15.66
CA ASP A 134 -22.35 8.83 14.59
C ASP A 134 -21.07 9.22 13.83
N GLN A 135 -19.91 9.22 14.49
CA GLN A 135 -18.61 9.42 13.84
C GLN A 135 -18.25 8.23 12.94
N ARG A 136 -18.53 6.99 13.37
CA ARG A 136 -18.32 5.79 12.54
C ARG A 136 -19.15 5.83 11.25
N LYS A 137 -20.38 6.34 11.31
CA LYS A 137 -21.22 6.52 10.10
C LYS A 137 -20.57 7.49 9.10
N LEU A 138 -19.82 8.48 9.57
CA LEU A 138 -19.11 9.44 8.71
C LEU A 138 -17.87 8.85 8.03
N ILE A 139 -17.27 7.79 8.60
CA ILE A 139 -16.18 7.06 7.94
C ILE A 139 -16.70 6.37 6.67
N GLY A 140 -17.85 5.70 6.75
CA GLY A 140 -18.40 4.95 5.62
C GLY A 140 -17.61 3.66 5.35
N ARG A 141 -17.47 3.28 4.07
CA ARG A 141 -16.64 2.11 3.68
C ARG A 141 -15.17 2.51 3.64
N LEU A 142 -14.34 1.67 4.25
CA LEU A 142 -12.90 1.71 4.10
C LEU A 142 -12.54 1.20 2.70
N CYS A 143 -11.63 1.89 2.02
CA CYS A 143 -11.07 1.43 0.74
C CYS A 143 -9.89 0.53 1.06
N ARG A 144 -9.97 -0.74 0.65
CA ARG A 144 -8.87 -1.70 0.62
C ARG A 144 -8.95 -2.44 -0.70
#